data_AF-A0A9E1WEE7-F1
#
_entry.id   AF-A0A9E1WEE7-F1
#
_cell.length_a   1.000
_cell.length_b   1.000
_cell.length_c   1.000
_cell.angle_alpha   90.00
_cell.angle_beta   90.00
_cell.angle_gamma   90.00
#
_symmetry.space_group_name_H-M   'P 1'
#
loop_
_entity.id
_entity.type
_entity.pdbx_description
1 polymer ?
#
loop_
_entity_poly.entity_id
_entity_poly.type
_entity_poly.pdbx_seq_one_letter_code
_entity_poly.pdbx_strand_id
1 'polypeptide(L)'
;VNAIGSVIKDPMELPEKDITTVDAILFVQNTLKESSDLYNKGKYEASWRNYIKRGNEFLTKYSRLISSSQSNKLRNVILDDQPVAQLAREAWTSRNVFRDLLRELEQREDRIVDSYLMQLPNKERFGR
;
A
#
# COMPACT_ATOMS: atom_id res chain seq x y z
N VAL A 1 0.76 16.72 57.08
CA VAL A 1 1.63 16.32 55.95
C VAL A 1 0.69 15.88 54.83
N ASN A 2 0.45 16.78 53.88
CA ASN A 2 -0.64 16.70 52.90
C ASN A 2 -0.12 16.30 51.51
N ALA A 3 -0.91 15.44 50.85
CA ALA A 3 -1.05 15.26 49.40
C ALA A 3 0.23 15.08 48.56
N ILE A 4 0.61 13.82 48.33
CA ILE A 4 1.42 13.44 47.16
C ILE A 4 0.54 13.67 45.94
N GLY A 5 0.96 14.64 45.12
CA GLY A 5 0.30 15.05 43.89
C GLY A 5 0.06 13.87 42.97
N SER A 6 -1.16 13.85 42.43
CA SER A 6 -1.62 12.99 41.35
C SER A 6 -0.57 12.89 40.24
N VAL A 7 -0.02 11.69 40.06
CA VAL A 7 0.64 11.30 38.81
C VAL A 7 -0.45 11.33 37.74
N ILE A 8 -0.44 12.39 36.93
CA ILE A 8 -1.22 12.44 35.69
C ILE A 8 -0.72 11.25 34.88
N LYS A 9 -1.57 10.24 34.68
CA LYS A 9 -1.31 9.21 33.68
C LYS A 9 -1.23 9.94 32.36
N ASP A 10 -0.04 10.01 31.77
CA ASP A 10 0.11 10.35 30.37
C ASP A 10 -0.94 9.54 29.59
N PRO A 11 -1.80 10.19 28.77
CA PRO A 11 -2.68 9.45 27.90
C PRO A 11 -1.76 8.69 26.95
N MET A 12 -1.63 7.39 27.21
CA MET A 12 -0.98 6.41 26.35
C MET A 12 -1.37 6.76 24.92
N GLU A 13 -0.41 7.25 24.12
CA GLU A 13 -0.65 7.54 22.71
C GLU A 13 -1.28 6.28 22.11
N LEU A 14 -2.50 6.42 21.58
CA LEU A 14 -3.12 5.35 20.81
C LEU A 14 -2.08 4.88 19.79
N PRO A 15 -1.77 3.58 19.68
CA PRO A 15 -0.81 3.12 18.70
C PRO A 15 -1.30 3.60 17.33
N GLU A 16 -0.44 4.30 16.59
CA GLU A 16 -0.65 4.62 15.18
C GLU A 16 -1.21 3.36 14.54
N LYS A 17 -2.46 3.43 14.07
CA LYS A 17 -3.20 2.30 13.52
C LYS A 17 -2.26 1.49 12.63
N ASP A 18 -1.86 0.29 13.09
CA ASP A 18 -0.77 -0.48 12.47
C ASP A 18 -1.00 -0.54 10.97
N ILE A 19 -0.12 0.09 10.19
CA ILE A 19 -0.25 0.15 8.74
C ILE A 19 -0.01 -1.27 8.22
N THR A 20 -1.10 -1.98 7.90
CA THR A 20 -1.02 -3.39 7.52
C THR A 20 -0.74 -3.57 6.02
N THR A 21 -0.12 -4.69 5.67
CA THR A 21 0.03 -5.11 4.27
C THR A 21 -1.33 -5.30 3.58
N VAL A 22 -2.34 -5.77 4.33
CA VAL A 22 -3.72 -5.92 3.85
C VAL A 22 -4.33 -4.58 3.45
N ASP A 23 -4.15 -3.53 4.25
CA ASP A 23 -4.65 -2.18 3.92
C ASP A 23 -3.98 -1.64 2.65
N ALA A 24 -2.68 -1.90 2.48
CA ALA A 24 -1.94 -1.50 1.28
C ALA A 24 -2.44 -2.26 0.03
N ILE A 25 -2.73 -3.56 0.16
CA ILE A 25 -3.30 -4.39 -0.92
C ILE A 25 -4.68 -3.86 -1.32
N LEU A 26 -5.57 -3.64 -0.34
CA LEU A 26 -6.91 -3.13 -0.59
C LEU A 26 -6.85 -1.73 -1.25
N PHE A 27 -5.94 -0.87 -0.80
CA PHE A 27 -5.70 0.44 -1.41
C PHE A 27 -5.32 0.32 -2.89
N VAL A 28 -4.38 -0.58 -3.22
CA VAL A 28 -3.91 -0.79 -4.60
C VAL A 28 -5.02 -1.40 -5.47
N GLN A 29 -5.77 -2.37 -4.96
CA GLN A 29 -6.91 -2.97 -5.66
C GLN A 29 -7.99 -1.94 -5.98
N ASN A 30 -8.36 -1.10 -5.00
CA ASN A 30 -9.32 -0.01 -5.20
C ASN A 30 -8.82 0.99 -6.25
N THR A 31 -7.53 1.37 -6.18
CA THR A 31 -6.91 2.26 -7.18
C THR A 31 -6.98 1.66 -8.58
N LEU A 32 -6.64 0.37 -8.73
CA LEU A 32 -6.72 -0.33 -10.02
C LEU A 32 -8.14 -0.33 -10.57
N LYS A 33 -9.15 -0.57 -9.72
CA LYS A 33 -10.56 -0.57 -10.11
C LYS A 33 -11.03 0.82 -10.54
N GLU A 34 -10.88 1.83 -9.68
CA GLU A 34 -11.33 3.20 -9.94
C GLU A 34 -10.71 3.76 -11.23
N SER A 35 -9.40 3.59 -11.41
CA SER A 35 -8.71 4.08 -12.60
C SER A 35 -9.05 3.28 -13.86
N SER A 36 -9.20 1.95 -13.76
CA SER A 36 -9.64 1.15 -14.91
C SER A 36 -11.06 1.52 -15.36
N ASP A 37 -11.95 1.85 -14.44
CA ASP A 37 -13.31 2.33 -14.78
C ASP A 37 -13.29 3.65 -15.53
N LEU A 38 -12.36 4.57 -15.19
CA LEU A 38 -12.13 5.81 -15.93
C LEU A 38 -11.57 5.53 -17.33
N TYR A 39 -10.59 4.62 -17.42
CA TYR A 39 -9.98 4.21 -18.68
C TYR A 39 -11.01 3.62 -19.64
N ASN A 40 -11.83 2.68 -19.17
CA ASN A 40 -12.86 2.00 -19.97
C ASN A 40 -13.94 2.96 -20.49
N LYS A 41 -14.15 4.10 -19.82
CA LYS A 41 -15.04 5.18 -20.26
C LYS A 41 -14.39 6.15 -21.26
N GLY A 42 -13.17 5.85 -21.73
CA GLY A 42 -12.38 6.74 -22.59
C GLY A 42 -11.80 7.97 -21.88
N LYS A 43 -11.93 8.06 -20.55
CA LYS A 43 -11.45 9.19 -19.75
C LYS A 43 -9.99 8.99 -19.35
N TYR A 44 -9.11 8.93 -20.35
CA TYR A 44 -7.70 8.56 -20.17
C TYR A 44 -6.93 9.53 -19.28
N GLU A 45 -7.16 10.84 -19.43
CA GLU A 45 -6.52 11.85 -18.55
C GLU A 45 -6.92 11.63 -17.09
N ALA A 46 -8.22 11.45 -16.81
CA ALA A 46 -8.71 11.25 -15.47
C ALA A 46 -8.17 9.95 -14.86
N SER A 47 -8.09 8.87 -15.66
CA SER A 47 -7.46 7.61 -15.24
C SER A 47 -6.00 7.81 -14.87
N TRP A 48 -5.24 8.48 -15.72
CA TRP A 48 -3.81 8.73 -15.50
C TRP A 48 -3.58 9.62 -14.27
N ARG A 49 -4.28 10.75 -14.16
CA ARG A 49 -4.20 11.63 -12.99
C ARG A 49 -4.60 10.93 -11.70
N ASN A 50 -5.58 10.02 -11.74
CA ASN A 50 -5.93 9.21 -10.56
C ASN A 50 -4.77 8.30 -10.15
N TYR A 51 -4.12 7.62 -11.09
CA TYR A 51 -2.93 6.81 -10.78
C TYR A 51 -1.79 7.65 -10.17
N ILE A 52 -1.53 8.86 -10.69
CA ILE A 52 -0.53 9.78 -10.13
C ILE A 52 -0.89 10.15 -8.68
N LYS A 53 -2.13 10.60 -8.47
CA LYS A 53 -2.62 11.01 -7.14
C LYS A 53 -2.51 9.86 -6.13
N ARG A 54 -3.01 8.68 -6.51
CA ARG A 54 -3.01 7.49 -5.65
C ARG A 54 -1.60 6.94 -5.45
N GLY A 55 -0.71 7.09 -6.43
CA GLY A 55 0.69 6.69 -6.31
C GLY A 55 1.42 7.53 -5.28
N ASN A 56 1.20 8.85 -5.28
CA ASN A 56 1.73 9.74 -4.25
C ASN A 56 1.18 9.39 -2.87
N GLU A 57 -0.13 9.17 -2.75
CA GLU A 57 -0.76 8.75 -1.50
C GLU A 57 -0.18 7.42 -1.00
N PHE A 58 0.05 6.47 -1.89
CA PHE A 58 0.67 5.19 -1.57
C PHE A 58 2.09 5.36 -1.03
N LEU A 59 2.92 6.15 -1.71
CA LEU A 59 4.32 6.37 -1.28
C LEU A 59 4.38 7.05 0.10
N THR A 60 3.47 7.98 0.38
CA THR A 60 3.41 8.64 1.69
C THR A 60 3.02 7.67 2.80
N LYS A 61 2.04 6.79 2.55
CA LYS A 61 1.46 5.92 3.59
C LYS A 61 2.16 4.56 3.72
N TYR A 62 2.52 3.94 2.60
CA TYR A 62 2.86 2.51 2.52
C TYR A 62 4.27 2.24 1.97
N SER A 63 5.09 3.27 1.70
CA SER A 63 6.42 3.07 1.08
C SER A 63 7.33 2.10 1.84
N ARG A 64 7.19 2.00 3.18
CA ARG A 64 7.94 1.06 4.02
C ARG A 64 7.61 -0.42 3.73
N LEU A 65 6.45 -0.69 3.13
CA LEU A 65 5.96 -2.04 2.83
C LEU A 65 6.44 -2.59 1.47
N ILE A 66 7.18 -1.80 0.70
CA ILE A 66 7.68 -2.20 -0.62
C ILE A 66 9.19 -1.99 -0.74
N SER A 67 9.78 -2.65 -1.73
CA SER A 67 11.20 -2.49 -2.05
C SER A 67 11.51 -1.09 -2.60
N SER A 68 12.76 -0.66 -2.44
CA SER A 68 13.25 0.60 -3.03
C SER A 68 13.12 0.62 -4.55
N SER A 69 13.32 -0.54 -5.20
CA SER A 69 13.13 -0.70 -6.65
C SER A 69 11.69 -0.40 -7.06
N GLN A 70 10.71 -0.97 -6.36
CA GLN A 70 9.30 -0.73 -6.64
C GLN A 70 8.87 0.70 -6.32
N SER A 71 9.42 1.27 -5.25
CA SER A 71 9.21 2.68 -4.91
C SER A 71 9.69 3.60 -6.05
N ASN A 72 10.84 3.30 -6.65
CA ASN A 72 11.37 4.07 -7.77
C ASN A 72 10.53 3.91 -9.05
N LYS A 73 10.07 2.69 -9.37
CA LYS A 73 9.14 2.47 -10.49
C LYS A 73 7.87 3.29 -10.34
N LEU A 74 7.30 3.34 -9.13
CA LEU A 74 6.10 4.10 -8.84
C LEU A 74 6.36 5.61 -8.97
N ARG A 75 7.49 6.13 -8.46
CA ARG A 75 7.89 7.53 -8.62
C ARG A 75 8.06 7.95 -10.08
N ASN A 76 8.66 7.09 -10.91
CA ASN A 76 8.88 7.38 -12.32
C ASN A 76 7.58 7.61 -13.09
N VAL A 77 6.51 6.90 -12.74
CA VAL A 77 5.20 7.08 -13.39
C VAL A 77 4.39 8.25 -12.81
N ILE A 78 4.76 8.73 -11.61
CA ILE A 78 4.15 9.90 -10.98
C ILE A 78 4.73 11.21 -11.52
N LEU A 79 6.06 11.24 -11.72
CA LEU A 79 6.81 12.46 -12.02
C LEU A 79 6.75 12.93 -13.47
N ASP A 80 6.24 12.10 -14.37
CA ASP A 80 6.16 12.43 -15.80
C ASP A 80 5.00 13.39 -16.09
N ASP A 81 5.08 14.62 -15.60
CA ASP A 81 4.04 15.67 -15.68
C ASP A 81 4.04 16.40 -17.05
N GLN A 82 4.65 15.79 -18.08
CA GLN A 82 4.69 16.34 -19.43
C GLN A 82 3.32 16.11 -20.10
N PRO A 83 2.75 17.11 -20.81
CA PRO A 83 1.49 16.94 -21.53
C PRO A 83 1.69 16.02 -22.74
N VAL A 84 1.58 14.71 -22.52
CA VAL A 84 1.80 13.73 -23.58
C VAL A 84 0.55 13.63 -24.45
N ALA A 85 0.73 13.68 -25.77
CA ALA A 85 -0.32 13.37 -26.76
C ALA A 85 -0.89 11.94 -26.64
N GLN A 86 -0.39 11.11 -25.71
CA GLN A 86 -0.69 9.68 -25.55
C GLN A 86 -1.16 9.31 -24.13
N LEU A 87 -2.10 10.07 -23.55
CA LEU A 87 -2.66 9.82 -22.21
C LEU A 87 -3.17 8.38 -21.98
N ALA A 88 -3.70 7.73 -23.03
CA ALA A 88 -4.11 6.33 -22.96
C ALA A 88 -2.93 5.37 -22.73
N ARG A 89 -1.76 5.67 -23.30
CA ARG A 89 -0.54 4.90 -23.08
C ARG A 89 -0.03 5.10 -21.67
N GLU A 90 -0.02 6.34 -21.17
CA GLU A 90 0.44 6.64 -19.82
C GLU A 90 -0.43 5.97 -18.76
N ALA A 91 -1.75 6.07 -18.89
CA ALA A 91 -2.68 5.37 -18.00
C ALA A 91 -2.46 3.85 -18.01
N TRP A 92 -2.14 3.26 -19.18
CA TRP A 92 -1.84 1.84 -19.30
C TRP A 92 -0.50 1.47 -18.63
N THR A 93 0.54 2.29 -18.80
CA THR A 93 1.82 2.13 -18.13
C THR A 93 1.66 2.20 -16.61
N SER A 94 0.93 3.20 -16.10
CA SER A 94 0.62 3.31 -14.67
C SER A 94 -0.11 2.09 -14.15
N ARG A 95 -1.12 1.60 -14.89
CA ARG A 95 -1.84 0.38 -14.52
C ARG A 95 -0.89 -0.80 -14.32
N ASN A 96 0.06 -1.01 -15.23
CA ASN A 96 0.99 -2.13 -15.12
C ASN A 96 1.91 -2.00 -13.89
N VAL A 97 2.41 -0.80 -13.59
CA VAL A 97 3.19 -0.56 -12.38
C VAL A 97 2.39 -0.83 -11.10
N PHE A 98 1.11 -0.45 -11.07
CA PHE A 98 0.23 -0.77 -9.95
C PHE A 98 -0.10 -2.27 -9.84
N ARG A 99 -0.14 -3.01 -10.96
CA ARG A 99 -0.29 -4.48 -10.93
C ARG A 99 0.96 -5.17 -10.39
N ASP A 100 2.13 -4.70 -10.78
CA ASP A 100 3.40 -5.19 -10.22
C ASP A 100 3.49 -4.90 -8.72
N LEU A 101 3.04 -3.70 -8.32
CA LEU A 101 2.97 -3.29 -6.91
C LEU A 101 2.04 -4.22 -6.11
N LEU A 102 0.86 -4.53 -6.64
CA LEU A 102 -0.08 -5.44 -6.01
C LEU A 102 0.55 -6.82 -5.78
N ARG A 103 1.20 -7.35 -6.83
CA ARG A 103 1.84 -8.67 -6.78
C ARG A 103 2.96 -8.72 -5.73
N GLU A 104 3.75 -7.67 -5.59
CA GLU A 104 4.80 -7.60 -4.55
C GLU A 104 4.19 -7.60 -3.14
N LEU A 105 3.11 -6.85 -2.93
CA LEU A 105 2.44 -6.81 -1.64
C LEU A 105 1.81 -8.16 -1.27
N GLU A 106 1.12 -8.80 -2.21
CA GLU A 106 0.51 -10.14 -2.01
C GLU A 106 1.59 -11.18 -1.69
N GLN A 107 2.71 -11.19 -2.43
CA GLN A 107 3.84 -12.08 -2.13
C GLN A 107 4.46 -11.84 -0.75
N ARG A 108 4.44 -10.59 -0.27
CA ARG A 108 4.97 -10.24 1.04
C ARG A 108 4.02 -10.68 2.14
N GLU A 109 2.71 -10.55 1.94
CA GLU A 109 1.68 -11.07 2.86
C GLU A 109 1.79 -12.58 3.00
N ASP A 110 1.87 -13.32 1.89
CA ASP A 110 2.02 -14.78 1.89
C ASP A 110 3.24 -15.21 2.72
N ARG A 111 4.38 -14.52 2.55
CA ARG A 111 5.60 -14.78 3.34
C ARG A 111 5.43 -14.48 4.82
N ILE A 112 4.68 -13.42 5.17
CA ILE A 112 4.39 -13.09 6.57
C ILE A 112 3.54 -14.19 7.20
N VAL A 113 2.48 -14.63 6.52
CA VAL A 113 1.62 -15.73 6.98
C VAL A 113 2.43 -17.02 7.15
N ASP A 114 3.23 -17.40 6.15
CA ASP A 114 4.08 -18.58 6.21
C ASP A 114 5.09 -18.50 7.37
N SER A 115 5.76 -17.36 7.55
CA SER A 115 6.72 -17.16 8.63
C SER A 115 6.08 -17.25 10.01
N TYR A 116 4.87 -16.70 10.17
CA TYR A 116 4.10 -16.78 11.40
C TYR A 116 3.68 -18.23 11.70
N LEU A 117 3.23 -18.97 10.69
CA LEU A 117 2.90 -20.39 10.81
C LEU A 117 4.13 -21.24 11.18
N MET A 118 5.32 -20.92 10.67
CA MET A 118 6.57 -21.60 11.03
C MET A 118 7.08 -21.23 12.44
N GLN A 119 6.83 -20.01 12.91
CA GLN A 119 7.25 -19.54 14.23
C GLN A 119 6.37 -20.07 15.37
N LEU A 120 5.16 -20.55 15.10
CA LEU A 120 4.33 -21.27 16.08
C LEU A 120 5.02 -22.60 16.42
N PRO A 121 5.76 -22.70 17.55
CA PRO A 121 6.47 -23.90 17.89
C PRO A 121 5.46 -24.92 18.40
N ASN A 122 5.49 -26.14 17.86
CA ASN A 122 5.01 -27.37 18.52
C ASN A 122 3.92 -27.15 19.59
N LYS A 123 2.70 -26.75 19.20
CA LYS A 123 1.55 -27.23 19.99
C LYS A 123 1.55 -28.73 19.79
N GLU A 124 1.87 -29.47 20.84
CA GLU A 124 1.86 -30.93 20.86
C GLU A 124 0.67 -31.42 20.05
N ARG A 125 0.98 -32.11 18.95
CA ARG A 125 -0.03 -32.90 18.25
C ARG A 125 -0.39 -34.01 19.23
N PHE A 126 -1.43 -33.78 20.04
CA PHE A 126 -2.01 -34.83 20.88
C PHE A 126 -2.21 -36.08 20.02
N GLY A 127 -1.50 -37.15 20.39
CA GLY A 127 -1.64 -38.45 19.73
C GLY A 127 -0.33 -39.20 19.49
N ARG A 128 0.41 -39.52 20.56
CA ARG A 128 0.94 -40.87 20.80
C ARG A 128 1.35 -41.02 22.27
#